data_AF-A0A971Q9D9-F1
#
_entry.id   AF-A0A971Q9D9-F1
#
_cell.length_a   1.000
_cell.length_b   1.000
_cell.length_c   1.000
_cell.angle_alpha   90.00
_cell.angle_beta   90.00
_cell.angle_gamma   90.00
#
_symmetry.space_group_name_H-M   'P 1'
#
loop_
_entity.id
_entity.type
_entity.pdbx_description
1 polymer ?
#
loop_
_entity_poly.entity_id
_entity_poly.type
_entity_poly.pdbx_seq_one_letter_code
_entity_poly.pdbx_strand_id
1 'polypeptide(L)'
;MASREKSYRLEPFVADLEVGEPVGHQHLTLVPLAGGRAGQLPCRLAGEALAAGTLRVSEVSEGGHVPELAVVNDSTEAVLLLDGEELVGAKQNRILNTSVLVPPGAKVVIPVSCVEQGRWDYRSADFASGEWAPSADHATVVPAEG
;
A
#
# COMPACT_ATOMS: atom_id res chain seq x y z
N MET A 1 0.47 25.48 -17.03
CA MET A 1 1.08 24.25 -17.57
C MET A 1 0.08 23.13 -17.26
N ALA A 2 -0.67 22.66 -18.27
CA ALA A 2 -1.87 21.85 -18.05
C ALA A 2 -1.49 20.44 -17.55
N SER A 3 -2.03 20.07 -16.38
CA SER A 3 -2.01 18.71 -15.87
C SER A 3 -2.81 17.83 -16.82
N ARG A 4 -2.14 16.86 -17.44
CA ARG A 4 -2.77 15.93 -18.39
C ARG A 4 -3.33 14.78 -17.56
N GLU A 5 -4.63 14.79 -17.31
CA GLU A 5 -5.35 13.63 -16.75
C GLU A 5 -5.11 12.42 -17.66
N LYS A 6 -4.34 11.44 -17.17
CA LYS A 6 -4.23 10.14 -17.84
C LYS A 6 -5.54 9.40 -17.62
N SER A 7 -6.40 9.38 -18.63
CA SER A 7 -7.55 8.47 -18.69
C SER A 7 -7.03 7.05 -18.87
N TYR A 8 -7.07 6.25 -17.81
CA TYR A 8 -6.77 4.83 -17.87
C TYR A 8 -8.05 4.10 -18.30
N ARG A 9 -7.99 3.46 -19.47
CA ARG A 9 -9.08 2.65 -20.02
C ARG A 9 -8.83 1.18 -19.69
N LEU A 10 -9.79 0.55 -19.01
CA LEU A 10 -9.71 -0.87 -18.65
C LEU A 10 -10.13 -1.77 -19.81
N GLU A 11 -10.91 -1.27 -20.75
CA GLU A 11 -11.42 -2.02 -21.91
C GLU A 11 -10.30 -2.71 -22.71
N PRO A 12 -9.20 -2.03 -23.11
CA PRO A 12 -8.11 -2.70 -23.82
C PRO A 12 -7.35 -3.70 -22.94
N PHE A 13 -7.28 -3.48 -21.62
CA PHE A 13 -6.65 -4.43 -20.71
C PHE A 13 -7.47 -5.71 -20.59
N VAL A 14 -8.79 -5.58 -20.38
CA VAL A 14 -9.72 -6.69 -20.24
C VAL A 14 -9.89 -7.46 -21.55
N ALA A 15 -9.87 -6.77 -22.70
CA ALA A 15 -9.98 -7.40 -24.01
C ALA A 15 -8.82 -8.36 -24.32
N ASP A 16 -7.64 -8.12 -23.74
CA ASP A 16 -6.45 -8.95 -23.91
C ASP A 16 -6.32 -10.04 -22.81
N LEU A 17 -7.32 -10.20 -21.93
CA LEU A 17 -7.33 -11.26 -20.91
C LEU A 17 -7.91 -12.55 -21.46
N GLU A 18 -7.17 -13.64 -21.27
CA GLU A 18 -7.59 -15.01 -21.52
C GLU A 18 -7.92 -15.70 -20.20
N VAL A 19 -9.09 -16.32 -20.14
CA VAL A 19 -9.51 -17.14 -19.00
C VAL A 19 -9.00 -18.56 -19.23
N GLY A 20 -8.13 -19.04 -18.35
CA GLY A 20 -7.61 -20.40 -18.43
C GLY A 20 -8.51 -21.43 -17.75
N GLU A 21 -8.10 -22.69 -17.84
CA GLU A 21 -8.85 -23.82 -17.28
C GLU A 21 -8.98 -23.71 -15.75
N PRO A 22 -10.21 -23.82 -15.19
CA PRO A 22 -10.41 -23.83 -13.76
C PRO A 22 -9.70 -24.99 -13.06
N VAL A 23 -8.93 -24.69 -12.02
CA VAL A 23 -8.23 -25.66 -11.18
C VAL A 23 -8.97 -25.78 -9.85
N GLY A 24 -9.60 -26.93 -9.61
CA GLY A 24 -10.36 -27.20 -8.39
C GLY A 24 -9.62 -28.09 -7.39
N HIS A 25 -9.71 -27.75 -6.11
CA HIS A 25 -9.38 -28.64 -5.00
C HIS A 25 -10.39 -28.47 -3.85
N GLN A 26 -11.14 -29.53 -3.54
CA GLN A 26 -12.23 -29.51 -2.55
C GLN A 26 -13.23 -28.37 -2.80
N HIS A 27 -13.28 -27.39 -1.90
CA HIS A 27 -14.18 -26.24 -1.93
C HIS A 27 -13.54 -24.97 -2.53
N LEU A 28 -12.35 -25.09 -3.14
CA LEU A 28 -11.62 -23.99 -3.77
C LEU A 28 -11.49 -24.23 -5.28
N THR A 29 -11.85 -23.23 -6.08
CA THR A 29 -11.62 -23.22 -7.53
C THR A 29 -10.83 -21.97 -7.91
N LEU A 30 -9.68 -22.16 -8.53
CA LEU A 30 -8.84 -21.11 -9.09
C LEU A 30 -9.10 -21.01 -10.59
N VAL A 31 -9.48 -19.84 -11.07
CA VAL A 31 -9.61 -19.57 -12.51
C VAL A 31 -8.47 -18.63 -12.91
N PRO A 32 -7.41 -19.14 -13.57
CA PRO A 32 -6.27 -18.31 -13.93
C PRO A 32 -6.66 -17.32 -15.03
N LEU A 33 -6.18 -16.09 -14.91
CA LEU A 33 -6.29 -15.07 -15.95
C LEU A 33 -4.90 -14.82 -16.52
N ALA A 34 -4.73 -14.97 -17.83
CA ALA A 34 -3.50 -14.71 -18.56
C ALA A 34 -3.69 -13.52 -19.50
N GLY A 35 -2.60 -12.87 -19.90
CA GLY A 35 -2.68 -11.71 -20.79
C GLY A 35 -2.96 -10.40 -20.04
N GLY A 36 -3.54 -9.44 -20.76
CA GLY A 36 -3.49 -8.03 -20.38
C GLY A 36 -2.07 -7.48 -20.57
N ARG A 37 -1.91 -6.42 -21.37
CA ARG A 37 -0.62 -5.73 -21.43
C ARG A 37 -0.27 -5.24 -20.02
N ALA A 38 0.71 -5.88 -19.40
CA ALA A 38 1.37 -5.39 -18.21
C ALA A 38 2.10 -4.09 -18.59
N GLY A 39 1.38 -2.97 -18.57
CA GLY A 39 2.04 -1.70 -18.31
C GLY A 39 2.72 -1.87 -16.96
N GLN A 40 4.01 -1.54 -16.86
CA GLN A 40 4.59 -1.34 -15.54
C GLN A 40 3.71 -0.31 -14.85
N LEU A 41 3.08 -0.71 -13.75
CA LEU A 41 2.51 0.26 -12.83
C LEU A 41 3.67 1.21 -12.50
N PRO A 42 3.56 2.52 -12.77
CA PRO A 42 4.65 3.46 -12.60
C PRO A 42 4.81 3.81 -11.11
N CYS A 43 4.84 2.78 -10.27
CA CYS A 43 4.97 2.85 -8.83
C CYS A 43 5.69 1.62 -8.27
N ARG A 44 6.37 1.80 -7.15
CA ARG A 44 6.95 0.72 -6.34
C ARG A 44 5.99 0.28 -5.24
N LEU A 45 6.16 -0.94 -4.75
CA LEU A 45 5.46 -1.39 -3.56
C LEU A 45 6.16 -0.89 -2.29
N ALA A 46 5.41 -0.73 -1.21
CA ALA A 46 5.92 -0.18 0.05
C ALA A 46 7.07 -1.03 0.63
N GLY A 47 6.93 -2.36 0.68
CA GLY A 47 8.01 -3.25 1.09
C GLY A 47 9.34 -3.05 0.32
N GLU A 48 9.28 -2.86 -1.00
CA GLU A 48 10.48 -2.59 -1.82
C GLU A 48 11.09 -1.22 -1.50
N ALA A 49 10.25 -0.20 -1.33
CA ALA A 49 10.69 1.17 -1.06
C ALA A 49 11.24 1.34 0.37
N LEU A 50 10.67 0.61 1.34
CA LEU A 50 11.18 0.50 2.72
C LEU A 50 12.53 -0.21 2.74
N ALA A 51 12.66 -1.35 2.06
CA ALA A 51 13.93 -2.09 1.96
C ALA A 51 15.04 -1.26 1.29
N ALA A 52 14.67 -0.42 0.32
CA ALA A 52 15.58 0.51 -0.35
C ALA A 52 15.90 1.78 0.48
N GLY A 53 15.21 2.01 1.61
CA GLY A 53 15.36 3.22 2.43
C GLY A 53 14.81 4.50 1.78
N THR A 54 14.02 4.38 0.71
CA THR A 54 13.43 5.50 -0.03
C THR A 54 12.02 5.85 0.42
N LEU A 55 11.39 4.98 1.22
CA LEU A 55 10.16 5.26 1.96
C LEU A 55 10.47 5.26 3.46
N ARG A 56 9.95 6.22 4.20
CA ARG A 56 9.95 6.22 5.66
C ARG A 56 8.54 6.34 6.18
N VAL A 57 8.23 5.59 7.23
CA VAL A 57 6.95 5.66 7.94
C VAL A 57 7.25 5.92 9.41
N SER A 58 6.55 6.88 10.02
CA SER A 58 6.72 7.25 11.43
C SER A 58 5.39 7.64 12.08
N GLU A 59 5.35 7.65 13.40
CA GLU A 59 4.24 8.25 14.16
C GLU A 59 4.17 9.77 13.90
N VAL A 60 2.97 10.34 13.87
CA VAL A 60 2.78 11.80 13.71
C VAL A 60 3.16 12.60 14.97
N SER A 61 3.20 11.97 16.15
CA SER A 61 3.63 12.64 17.38
C SER A 61 4.18 11.65 18.42
N GLU A 62 4.97 12.16 19.39
CA GLU A 62 5.47 11.36 20.53
C GLU A 62 4.34 10.74 21.36
N GLY A 63 3.14 11.33 21.36
CA GLY A 63 1.96 10.82 22.04
C GLY A 63 1.26 9.67 21.30
N GLY A 64 1.56 9.46 20.01
CA GLY A 64 0.89 8.46 19.18
C GLY A 64 -0.60 8.76 19.06
N HIS A 65 -0.99 9.70 18.19
CA HIS A 65 -2.39 9.87 17.86
C HIS A 65 -2.81 8.73 16.92
N VAL A 66 -3.38 7.68 17.50
CA VAL A 66 -4.23 6.76 16.75
C VAL A 66 -5.34 7.62 16.13
N PRO A 67 -5.57 7.58 14.80
CA PRO A 67 -5.19 6.53 13.85
C PRO A 67 -4.28 7.02 12.69
N GLU A 68 -3.21 7.77 12.94
CA GLU A 68 -2.45 8.43 11.85
C GLU A 68 -0.95 8.05 11.81
N LEU A 69 -0.43 7.76 10.61
CA LEU A 69 1.01 7.64 10.36
C LEU A 69 1.47 8.70 9.36
N ALA A 70 2.67 9.23 9.57
CA ALA A 70 3.36 10.06 8.59
C ALA A 70 4.20 9.17 7.66
N VAL A 71 3.98 9.31 6.36
CA VAL A 71 4.74 8.64 5.31
C VAL A 71 5.53 9.67 4.52
N VAL A 72 6.81 9.40 4.27
CA VAL A 72 7.69 10.22 3.46
C VAL A 72 8.25 9.37 2.33
N ASN A 73 7.95 9.73 1.09
CA ASN A 73 8.50 9.09 -0.10
C ASN A 73 9.61 9.96 -0.70
N ASP A 74 10.87 9.64 -0.43
CA ASP A 74 12.03 10.33 -0.99
C ASP A 74 12.47 9.76 -2.36
N SER A 75 11.72 8.80 -2.91
CA SER A 75 12.02 8.24 -4.23
C SER A 75 11.57 9.16 -5.36
N THR A 76 12.01 8.83 -6.58
CA THR A 76 11.56 9.50 -7.81
C THR A 76 10.32 8.86 -8.43
N GLU A 77 9.78 7.81 -7.79
CA GLU A 77 8.63 7.03 -8.25
C GLU A 77 7.49 7.14 -7.23
N ALA A 78 6.24 6.92 -7.65
CA ALA A 78 5.16 6.80 -6.69
C ALA A 78 5.33 5.51 -5.89
N VAL A 79 4.91 5.48 -4.63
CA VAL A 79 4.93 4.26 -3.80
C VAL A 79 3.52 3.89 -3.42
N LEU A 80 3.12 2.67 -3.76
CA LEU A 80 1.82 2.09 -3.43
C LEU A 80 1.94 1.30 -2.13
N LEU A 81 1.21 1.75 -1.12
CA LEU A 81 0.96 1.08 0.14
C LEU A 81 -0.37 0.35 0.00
N LEU A 82 -0.38 -0.98 0.13
CA LEU A 82 -1.59 -1.77 -0.11
C LEU A 82 -2.41 -1.95 1.16
N ASP A 83 -3.72 -2.03 0.97
CA ASP A 83 -4.63 -2.40 2.05
C ASP A 83 -4.30 -3.79 2.60
N GLY A 84 -4.29 -3.91 3.92
CA GLY A 84 -3.94 -5.16 4.59
C GLY A 84 -2.44 -5.48 4.66
N GLU A 85 -1.58 -4.64 4.09
CA GLU A 85 -0.13 -4.77 4.26
C GLU A 85 0.26 -4.41 5.70
N GLU A 86 1.02 -5.29 6.35
CA GLU A 86 1.52 -5.07 7.70
C GLU A 86 2.79 -4.21 7.65
N LEU A 87 2.81 -3.16 8.48
CA LEU A 87 3.96 -2.34 8.78
C LEU A 87 4.48 -2.73 10.17
N VAL A 88 5.66 -3.34 10.21
CA VAL A 88 6.32 -3.95 11.36
C VAL A 88 7.40 -3.03 11.93
N GLY A 89 7.13 -2.34 13.04
CA GLY A 89 8.14 -1.56 13.76
C GLY A 89 7.55 -0.37 14.51
N ALA A 90 8.39 0.58 14.93
CA ALA A 90 8.04 1.65 15.85
C ALA A 90 7.43 1.16 17.19
N LYS A 91 6.38 1.82 17.69
CA LYS A 91 5.72 1.49 18.98
C LYS A 91 4.77 0.29 18.91
N GLN A 92 4.22 -0.04 17.74
CA GLN A 92 3.27 -1.13 17.52
C GLN A 92 3.27 -1.52 16.03
N ASN A 93 3.07 -2.80 15.71
CA ASN A 93 2.74 -3.18 14.33
C ASN A 93 1.41 -2.52 13.90
N ARG A 94 1.31 -2.19 12.62
CA ARG A 94 0.13 -1.55 12.03
C ARG A 94 -0.29 -2.31 10.79
N ILE A 95 -1.60 -2.48 10.61
CA ILE A 95 -2.16 -2.93 9.34
C ILE A 95 -2.75 -1.70 8.67
N LEU A 96 -2.38 -1.51 7.41
CA LEU A 96 -3.01 -0.49 6.57
C LEU A 96 -4.48 -0.84 6.36
N ASN A 97 -5.35 0.16 6.55
CA ASN A 97 -6.80 0.00 6.42
C ASN A 97 -7.35 0.52 5.08
N THR A 98 -6.47 1.08 4.25
CA THR A 98 -6.77 1.53 2.91
C THR A 98 -5.50 1.50 2.07
N SER A 99 -5.65 1.30 0.77
CA SER A 99 -4.53 1.43 -0.16
C SER A 99 -4.26 2.90 -0.43
N VAL A 100 -3.01 3.33 -0.32
CA VAL A 100 -2.56 4.71 -0.54
C VAL A 100 -1.45 4.75 -1.57
N LEU A 101 -1.58 5.62 -2.57
CA LEU A 101 -0.51 5.94 -3.51
C LEU A 101 0.17 7.24 -3.11
N VAL A 102 1.41 7.16 -2.62
CA VAL A 102 2.20 8.31 -2.17
C VAL A 102 3.05 8.84 -3.33
N PRO A 103 2.85 10.09 -3.79
CA PRO A 103 3.62 10.66 -4.89
C PRO A 103 5.13 10.76 -4.58
N PRO A 104 5.99 10.88 -5.62
CA PRO A 104 7.41 11.15 -5.45
C PRO A 104 7.66 12.44 -4.65
N GLY A 105 8.60 12.41 -3.70
CA GLY A 105 8.99 13.57 -2.89
C GLY A 105 7.91 14.05 -1.90
N ALA A 106 6.80 13.33 -1.76
CA ALA A 106 5.68 13.76 -0.93
C ALA A 106 5.81 13.28 0.52
N LYS A 107 5.30 14.11 1.43
CA LYS A 107 4.98 13.74 2.81
C LYS A 107 3.47 13.71 2.96
N VAL A 108 2.94 12.59 3.44
CA VAL A 108 1.50 12.34 3.53
C VAL A 108 1.17 11.75 4.89
N VAL A 109 0.08 12.20 5.50
CA VAL A 109 -0.51 11.53 6.67
C VAL A 109 -1.56 10.54 6.19
N ILE A 110 -1.42 9.28 6.58
CA ILE A 110 -2.33 8.20 6.19
C ILE A 110 -3.11 7.68 7.40
N PRO A 111 -4.40 7.35 7.22
CA PRO A 111 -5.15 6.66 8.27
C PRO A 111 -4.67 5.21 8.39
N VAL A 112 -4.63 4.68 9.63
CA VAL A 112 -4.29 3.28 9.92
C VAL A 112 -5.18 2.71 11.02
N SER A 113 -5.42 1.40 11.00
CA SER A 113 -6.10 0.72 12.10
C SER A 113 -5.07 0.01 12.99
N CYS A 114 -5.17 0.17 14.31
CA CYS A 114 -4.32 -0.56 15.25
C CYS A 114 -4.64 -2.05 15.19
N VAL A 115 -3.61 -2.90 15.11
CA VAL A 115 -3.75 -4.34 15.34
C VAL A 115 -3.69 -4.59 16.85
N GLU A 116 -4.82 -5.00 17.42
CA GLU A 116 -5.04 -5.53 18.78
C GLU A 116 -4.61 -4.67 19.99
N GLN A 117 -5.56 -4.38 20.87
CA GLN A 117 -5.26 -3.85 22.20
C GLN A 117 -4.44 -4.86 23.02
N GLY A 118 -3.28 -4.45 23.55
CA GLY A 118 -2.78 -5.00 24.82
C GLY A 118 -1.32 -5.42 24.98
N ARG A 119 -0.39 -5.17 24.06
CA ARG A 119 1.03 -5.52 24.27
C ARG A 119 1.99 -4.41 23.87
N TRP A 120 2.28 -3.54 24.83
CA TRP A 120 3.27 -2.48 24.69
C TRP A 120 4.63 -3.04 25.08
N ASP A 121 5.47 -3.32 24.08
CA ASP A 121 6.91 -3.46 24.28
C ASP A 121 7.64 -2.71 23.16
N TYR A 122 8.31 -1.64 23.56
CA TYR A 122 9.03 -0.70 22.70
C TYR A 122 10.26 -1.38 22.07
N ARG A 123 10.37 -1.39 20.74
CA ARG A 123 11.50 -2.01 20.05
C ARG A 123 12.26 -1.11 19.05
N SER A 124 11.62 -0.14 18.38
CA SER A 124 12.33 0.84 17.54
C SER A 124 11.48 2.10 17.31
N ALA A 125 12.00 3.08 16.55
CA ALA A 125 11.26 4.26 16.08
C ALA A 125 10.73 4.11 14.63
N ASP A 126 11.21 3.13 13.88
CA ASP A 126 10.97 2.95 12.45
C ASP A 126 10.19 1.66 12.15
N PHE A 127 9.29 1.71 11.17
CA PHE A 127 8.55 0.57 10.64
C PHE A 127 9.29 -0.13 9.48
N ALA A 128 9.08 -1.43 9.33
CA ALA A 128 9.46 -2.35 8.25
C ALA A 128 8.19 -3.04 7.70
N SER A 129 8.28 -4.01 6.80
CA SER A 129 7.10 -4.75 6.27
C SER A 129 6.89 -6.11 6.97
N GLY A 130 5.64 -6.56 7.09
CA GLY A 130 5.22 -7.85 7.68
C GLY A 130 4.29 -8.69 6.79
N GLU A 131 3.55 -9.62 7.39
CA GLU A 131 2.64 -10.56 6.69
C GLU A 131 1.24 -9.95 6.47
N TRP A 132 0.58 -10.33 5.36
CA TRP A 132 -0.70 -9.75 4.90
C TRP A 132 -1.92 -10.25 5.71
N ALA A 133 -2.78 -9.34 6.17
CA ALA A 133 -4.14 -9.63 6.65
C ALA A 133 -5.19 -8.73 5.99
N PRO A 134 -6.38 -9.21 5.58
CA PRO A 134 -7.35 -8.42 4.84
C PRO A 134 -8.00 -7.32 5.69
N SER A 135 -8.23 -6.15 5.08
CA SER A 135 -8.99 -5.03 5.65
C SER A 135 -10.29 -4.80 4.85
N ALA A 136 -11.22 -4.02 5.42
CA ALA A 136 -12.63 -3.98 5.01
C ALA A 136 -13.01 -2.83 4.04
N ASP A 137 -12.09 -1.93 3.64
CA ASP A 137 -12.48 -0.72 2.90
C ASP A 137 -11.50 -0.26 1.78
N HIS A 138 -12.04 0.60 0.92
CA HIS A 138 -11.63 0.97 -0.44
C HIS A 138 -10.44 1.96 -0.53
N ALA A 139 -9.72 1.93 -1.66
CA ALA A 139 -8.52 2.73 -1.93
C ALA A 139 -8.79 4.25 -2.06
N THR A 140 -7.95 5.07 -1.44
CA THR A 140 -8.06 6.54 -1.48
C THR A 140 -6.76 7.18 -1.99
N VAL A 141 -6.86 8.08 -2.97
CA VAL A 141 -5.73 8.91 -3.41
C VAL A 141 -5.60 10.10 -2.48
N VAL A 142 -4.49 10.19 -1.74
CA VAL A 142 -4.25 11.30 -0.82
C VAL A 142 -3.48 12.42 -1.54
N PRO A 143 -4.00 13.66 -1.58
CA PRO A 143 -3.29 14.78 -2.17
C PRO A 143 -2.04 15.13 -1.33
N ALA A 144 -0.94 15.46 -2.00
CA ALA A 144 0.26 15.95 -1.31
C ALA A 144 0.00 17.37 -0.77
N GLU A 145 0.21 17.57 0.54
CA GLU A 145 0.25 18.93 1.10
C GLU A 145 1.61 19.57 0.78
N GLY A 146 1.56 20.82 0.29
CA GLY A 146 2.71 21.58 -0.18
C GLY A 146 3.46 22.35 0.91
#